data_AF-A0AAN6NX72-F1
#
_entry.id   AF-A0AAN6NX72-F1
#
_cell.length_a   1.000
_cell.length_b   1.000
_cell.length_c   1.000
_cell.angle_alpha   90.00
_cell.angle_beta   90.00
_cell.angle_gamma   90.00
#
_symmetry.space_group_name_H-M   'P 1'
#
loop_
_entity.id
_entity.type
_entity.pdbx_description
1 polymer ?
#
loop_
_entity_poly.entity_id
_entity_poly.type
_entity_poly.pdbx_seq_one_letter_code
_entity_poly.pdbx_strand_id
1 'polypeptide(L)'
;MRLIIRDNAESASSYVADFIANRITSFSPTPTHPFVLGLPTGSSPLGVYKSLVEKCKAGLVSFENVITFNMDEYVSLPPTHPQSYASYMHDNFFSHVNIPPQNINLLNGLAPDLAAECSRYESKIAAAGGIDLFLAGLGEDGHLAFNEPGSSLASRTRVVTLAGDTILANSRFFKDDVHQVPRTALTVGVKTVLEAKEVLMLVLGARKARALKKCVEDGVSGMWTSSALQMHERAIVVCDEEAAGELRWKTVKYFKSVEHRESGHDRCHDQCLPTRNHLCTCQTNPKTAAGPLTPETTPKATATHTSSSPISPVAETGPTFLDTPVEPAHSSVYTVLEKEILAQPVPKSHGLLGLLGTSSYPPIESTTRHSRAPSQARSHSQSRSDGHASDGDSEAESEYIDLQPDRMASRLSDPAFAAEALRRLTPNPEEPRR
;
A
#
# COMPACT_ATOMS: atom_id res chain seq x y z
N MET A 1 13.47 -2.72 -6.01
CA MET A 1 12.59 -2.04 -5.03
C MET A 1 13.13 -0.64 -4.73
N ARG A 2 12.26 0.36 -4.63
CA ARG A 2 12.55 1.68 -4.02
C ARG A 2 11.83 1.80 -2.67
N LEU A 3 12.40 2.56 -1.73
CA LEU A 3 11.76 2.91 -0.45
C LEU A 3 11.83 4.43 -0.26
N ILE A 4 10.66 5.05 -0.09
CA ILE A 4 10.45 6.49 -0.15
C ILE A 4 9.90 6.94 1.19
N ILE A 5 10.78 7.47 2.03
CA ILE A 5 10.44 7.94 3.38
C ILE A 5 10.00 9.41 3.30
N ARG A 6 8.96 9.76 4.04
CA ARG A 6 8.38 11.10 4.16
C ARG A 6 8.14 11.45 5.63
N ASP A 7 8.11 12.73 5.96
CA ASP A 7 8.11 13.21 7.34
C ASP A 7 6.85 12.77 8.13
N ASN A 8 5.73 12.57 7.44
CA ASN A 8 4.44 12.21 8.04
C ASN A 8 3.46 11.56 7.04
N ALA A 9 2.34 11.06 7.56
CA ALA A 9 1.31 10.38 6.77
C ALA A 9 0.66 11.23 5.67
N GLU A 10 0.57 12.56 5.85
CA GLU A 10 0.01 13.48 4.85
C GLU A 10 0.94 13.65 3.66
N SER A 11 2.22 13.91 3.90
CA SER A 11 3.25 14.02 2.86
C SER A 11 3.52 12.70 2.13
N ALA A 12 3.43 11.57 2.82
CA ALA A 12 3.40 10.24 2.20
C ALA A 12 2.17 10.03 1.30
N SER A 13 0.98 10.42 1.77
CA SER A 13 -0.27 10.31 1.01
C SER A 13 -0.31 11.21 -0.23
N SER A 14 0.15 12.47 -0.12
CA SER A 14 0.26 13.36 -1.28
C SER A 14 1.25 12.78 -2.29
N TYR A 15 2.43 12.34 -1.85
CA TYR A 15 3.42 11.77 -2.76
C TYR A 15 2.88 10.56 -3.55
N VAL A 16 2.09 9.69 -2.91
CA VAL A 16 1.41 8.57 -3.60
C VAL A 16 0.34 9.08 -4.57
N ALA A 17 -0.46 10.08 -4.21
CA ALA A 17 -1.46 10.67 -5.11
C ALA A 17 -0.82 11.39 -6.31
N ASP A 18 0.28 12.11 -6.09
CA ASP A 18 1.10 12.73 -7.14
C ASP A 18 1.71 11.66 -8.07
N PHE A 19 2.25 10.56 -7.51
CA PHE A 19 2.78 9.45 -8.29
C PHE A 19 1.71 8.79 -9.19
N ILE A 20 0.53 8.50 -8.63
CA ILE A 20 -0.59 7.90 -9.38
C ILE A 20 -1.07 8.85 -10.48
N ALA A 21 -1.25 10.14 -10.17
CA ALA A 21 -1.65 11.14 -11.18
C ALA A 21 -0.60 11.30 -12.29
N ASN A 22 0.69 11.29 -11.95
CA ASN A 22 1.79 11.35 -12.91
C ASN A 22 1.86 10.08 -13.78
N ARG A 23 1.64 8.89 -13.23
CA ARG A 23 1.59 7.65 -14.03
C ARG A 23 0.39 7.63 -14.99
N ILE A 24 -0.81 8.02 -14.54
CA ILE A 24 -2.00 8.12 -15.39
C ILE A 24 -1.78 9.13 -16.52
N THR A 25 -1.35 10.36 -16.20
CA THR A 25 -1.14 11.40 -17.22
C THR A 25 0.00 11.06 -18.20
N SER A 26 1.12 10.52 -17.73
CA SER A 26 2.25 10.10 -18.59
C SER A 26 1.91 8.92 -19.49
N PHE A 27 0.99 8.04 -19.07
CA PHE A 27 0.45 6.96 -19.90
C PHE A 27 -0.56 7.48 -20.94
N SER A 28 -1.23 8.61 -20.67
CA SER A 28 -2.21 9.26 -21.55
C SER A 28 -3.31 8.31 -22.06
N PRO A 29 -4.11 7.70 -21.16
CA PRO A 29 -5.04 6.63 -21.51
C PRO A 29 -6.19 7.09 -22.41
N THR A 30 -6.62 6.19 -23.29
CA THR A 30 -7.70 6.39 -24.26
C THR A 30 -8.76 5.28 -24.14
N PRO A 31 -9.96 5.42 -24.74
CA PRO A 31 -10.99 4.38 -24.67
C PRO A 31 -10.59 3.01 -25.24
N THR A 32 -9.57 2.95 -26.10
CA THR A 32 -9.01 1.71 -26.66
C THR A 32 -7.67 1.28 -26.03
N HIS A 33 -7.09 2.13 -25.18
CA HIS A 33 -5.86 1.84 -24.43
C HIS A 33 -5.97 2.50 -23.02
N PRO A 34 -6.83 1.94 -22.14
CA PRO A 34 -7.06 2.46 -20.80
C PRO A 34 -5.89 2.18 -19.86
N PHE A 35 -5.79 2.93 -18.77
CA PHE A 35 -4.83 2.66 -17.68
C PHE A 35 -5.49 1.78 -16.62
N VAL A 36 -4.83 0.70 -16.21
CA VAL A 36 -5.41 -0.29 -15.28
C VAL A 36 -4.81 -0.13 -13.88
N LEU A 37 -5.65 0.24 -12.91
CA LEU A 37 -5.25 0.64 -11.55
C LEU A 37 -5.80 -0.33 -10.49
N GLY A 38 -4.91 -1.04 -9.79
CA GLY A 38 -5.24 -1.84 -8.61
C GLY A 38 -5.41 -0.96 -7.36
N LEU A 39 -6.46 -1.17 -6.57
CA LEU A 39 -6.85 -0.30 -5.44
C LEU A 39 -7.12 -1.05 -4.12
N PRO A 40 -6.65 -0.52 -2.95
CA PRO A 40 -6.91 -1.10 -1.64
C PRO A 40 -7.98 -0.33 -0.86
N THR A 41 -8.49 -0.93 0.22
CA THR A 41 -9.39 -0.27 1.18
C THR A 41 -8.68 0.03 2.52
N GLY A 42 -9.44 0.31 3.59
CA GLY A 42 -8.90 0.57 4.92
C GLY A 42 -8.42 2.00 5.16
N SER A 43 -7.80 2.27 6.30
CA SER A 43 -7.51 3.66 6.72
C SER A 43 -6.34 4.32 6.00
N SER A 44 -5.34 3.56 5.53
CA SER A 44 -4.13 4.11 4.92
C SER A 44 -4.36 4.86 3.59
N PRO A 45 -5.14 4.36 2.61
CA PRO A 45 -5.32 5.07 1.33
C PRO A 45 -6.28 6.27 1.40
N LEU A 46 -6.95 6.56 2.53
CA LEU A 46 -7.91 7.68 2.62
C LEU A 46 -7.30 9.04 2.25
N GLY A 47 -6.07 9.32 2.68
CA GLY A 47 -5.35 10.54 2.30
C GLY A 47 -5.03 10.61 0.81
N VAL A 48 -4.74 9.46 0.20
CA VAL A 48 -4.50 9.34 -1.25
C VAL A 48 -5.78 9.61 -2.03
N TYR A 49 -6.90 8.97 -1.65
CA TYR A 49 -8.18 9.17 -2.32
C TYR A 49 -8.65 10.62 -2.24
N LYS A 50 -8.56 11.26 -1.07
CA LYS A 50 -8.85 12.69 -0.93
C LYS A 50 -8.01 13.54 -1.89
N SER A 51 -6.69 13.31 -1.95
CA SER A 51 -5.80 14.10 -2.80
C SER A 51 -6.00 13.82 -4.30
N LEU A 52 -6.32 12.59 -4.70
CA LEU A 52 -6.69 12.26 -6.08
C LEU A 52 -8.03 12.89 -6.50
N VAL A 53 -9.00 12.96 -5.58
CA VAL A 53 -10.28 13.67 -5.78
C VAL A 53 -10.06 15.16 -5.97
N GLU A 54 -9.19 15.79 -5.16
CA GLU A 54 -8.82 17.20 -5.29
C GLU A 54 -8.10 17.46 -6.63
N LYS A 55 -7.14 16.62 -7.03
CA LYS A 55 -6.44 16.69 -8.32
C LYS A 55 -7.39 16.49 -9.51
N CYS A 56 -8.35 15.58 -9.42
CA CYS A 56 -9.38 15.37 -10.45
C CYS A 56 -10.30 16.59 -10.60
N LYS A 57 -10.81 17.13 -9.48
CA LYS A 57 -11.64 18.35 -9.47
C LYS A 57 -10.88 19.61 -9.94
N ALA A 58 -9.56 19.61 -9.82
CA ALA A 58 -8.67 20.63 -10.37
C ALA A 58 -8.26 20.39 -11.86
N GLY A 59 -8.71 19.31 -12.50
CA GLY A 59 -8.36 18.98 -13.88
C GLY A 59 -6.94 18.47 -14.10
N LEU A 60 -6.22 18.09 -13.03
CA LEU A 60 -4.83 17.61 -13.08
C LEU A 60 -4.72 16.11 -13.42
N VAL A 61 -5.83 15.37 -13.31
CA VAL A 61 -5.93 13.95 -13.70
C VAL A 61 -7.39 13.64 -14.09
N SER A 62 -7.60 12.77 -15.09
CA SER A 62 -8.92 12.26 -15.49
C SER A 62 -8.97 10.74 -15.29
N PHE A 63 -10.11 10.24 -14.83
CA PHE A 63 -10.39 8.82 -14.62
C PHE A 63 -11.32 8.22 -15.70
N GLU A 64 -11.71 8.99 -16.72
CA GLU A 64 -12.58 8.56 -17.83
C GLU A 64 -12.07 7.30 -18.55
N ASN A 65 -10.76 7.21 -18.76
CA ASN A 65 -10.10 6.08 -19.41
C ASN A 65 -9.28 5.23 -18.41
N VAL A 66 -9.63 5.26 -17.12
CA VAL A 66 -9.03 4.39 -16.10
C VAL A 66 -9.97 3.23 -15.80
N ILE A 67 -9.43 2.01 -15.72
CA ILE A 67 -10.11 0.80 -15.25
C ILE A 67 -9.56 0.45 -13.87
N THR A 68 -10.44 0.24 -12.88
CA THR A 68 -10.02 -0.06 -11.50
C THR A 68 -10.32 -1.49 -11.10
N PHE A 69 -9.43 -2.12 -10.33
CA PHE A 69 -9.63 -3.43 -9.72
C PHE A 69 -9.33 -3.36 -8.22
N ASN A 70 -10.31 -3.64 -7.36
CA ASN A 70 -10.10 -3.68 -5.91
C ASN A 70 -9.49 -4.99 -5.43
N MET A 71 -8.74 -4.93 -4.31
CA MET A 71 -8.10 -6.09 -3.71
C MET A 71 -9.06 -7.17 -3.18
N ASP A 72 -10.23 -6.78 -2.67
CA ASP A 72 -11.08 -7.65 -1.85
C ASP A 72 -12.53 -7.17 -1.73
N GLU A 73 -13.41 -8.06 -1.26
CA GLU A 73 -14.74 -7.76 -0.72
C GLU A 73 -15.17 -8.86 0.26
N TYR A 74 -15.98 -8.53 1.27
CA TYR A 74 -16.51 -9.51 2.21
C TYR A 74 -17.56 -10.44 1.57
N VAL A 75 -17.49 -11.73 1.88
CA VAL A 75 -18.52 -12.71 1.47
C VAL A 75 -19.78 -12.51 2.32
N SER A 76 -20.95 -12.65 1.68
CA SER A 76 -22.29 -12.49 2.29
C SER A 76 -22.62 -11.08 2.81
N LEU A 77 -21.81 -10.07 2.51
CA LEU A 77 -22.10 -8.67 2.85
C LEU A 77 -22.67 -7.93 1.62
N PRO A 78 -23.85 -7.29 1.70
CA PRO A 78 -24.40 -6.54 0.57
C PRO A 78 -23.55 -5.32 0.17
N PRO A 79 -23.43 -4.97 -1.13
CA PRO A 79 -22.67 -3.81 -1.58
C PRO A 79 -23.26 -2.47 -1.14
N THR A 80 -24.51 -2.47 -0.66
CA THR A 80 -25.22 -1.35 -0.03
C THR A 80 -25.02 -1.28 1.48
N HIS A 81 -24.31 -2.22 2.09
CA HIS A 81 -23.99 -2.17 3.52
C HIS A 81 -22.82 -1.19 3.76
N PRO A 82 -22.90 -0.26 4.73
CA PRO A 82 -21.88 0.79 4.92
C PRO A 82 -20.45 0.30 5.21
N GLN A 83 -20.26 -0.97 5.57
CA GLN A 83 -18.95 -1.59 5.78
C GLN A 83 -18.53 -2.58 4.68
N SER A 84 -19.27 -2.62 3.56
CA SER A 84 -18.82 -3.29 2.33
C SER A 84 -17.71 -2.47 1.68
N TYR A 85 -16.81 -3.15 0.99
CA TYR A 85 -15.72 -2.47 0.27
C TYR A 85 -16.25 -1.76 -0.99
N ALA A 86 -17.37 -2.20 -1.55
CA ALA A 86 -18.18 -1.44 -2.48
C ALA A 86 -18.61 -0.07 -1.93
N SER A 87 -19.37 -0.03 -0.82
CA SER A 87 -19.80 1.24 -0.21
C SER A 87 -18.61 2.12 0.17
N TYR A 88 -17.58 1.56 0.80
CA TYR A 88 -16.34 2.28 1.13
C TYR A 88 -15.72 2.97 -0.10
N MET A 89 -15.59 2.27 -1.23
CA MET A 89 -14.98 2.85 -2.43
C MET A 89 -15.85 3.91 -3.11
N HIS A 90 -17.17 3.75 -3.08
CA HIS A 90 -18.10 4.77 -3.58
C HIS A 90 -18.10 6.02 -2.70
N ASP A 91 -18.13 5.87 -1.37
CA ASP A 91 -18.16 6.99 -0.42
C ASP A 91 -16.87 7.81 -0.43
N ASN A 92 -15.71 7.15 -0.54
CA ASN A 92 -14.40 7.79 -0.41
C ASN A 92 -13.74 8.17 -1.74
N PHE A 93 -14.13 7.57 -2.87
CA PHE A 93 -13.43 7.78 -4.14
C PHE A 93 -14.32 7.84 -5.38
N PHE A 94 -15.00 6.75 -5.77
CA PHE A 94 -15.62 6.63 -7.10
C PHE A 94 -16.73 7.65 -7.35
N SER A 95 -17.49 8.06 -6.33
CA SER A 95 -18.56 9.06 -6.49
C SER A 95 -18.04 10.51 -6.62
N HIS A 96 -16.72 10.71 -6.56
CA HIS A 96 -16.07 12.02 -6.51
C HIS A 96 -15.12 12.30 -7.69
N VAL A 97 -14.97 11.36 -8.62
CA VAL A 97 -14.11 11.45 -9.81
C VAL A 97 -14.91 11.05 -11.06
N ASN A 98 -14.42 11.42 -12.25
CA ASN A 98 -15.06 11.13 -13.53
C ASN A 98 -14.82 9.69 -14.05
N ILE A 99 -14.84 8.68 -13.17
CA ILE A 99 -14.70 7.27 -13.57
C ILE A 99 -16.03 6.71 -14.12
N PRO A 100 -16.05 6.02 -15.28
CA PRO A 100 -17.26 5.37 -15.77
C PRO A 100 -17.60 4.12 -14.94
N PRO A 101 -18.88 3.86 -14.56
CA PRO A 101 -19.24 2.71 -13.74
C PRO A 101 -18.78 1.36 -14.32
N GLN A 102 -18.86 1.17 -15.64
CA GLN A 102 -18.44 -0.07 -16.31
C GLN A 102 -16.93 -0.36 -16.22
N ASN A 103 -16.12 0.65 -15.87
CA ASN A 103 -14.68 0.52 -15.66
C ASN A 103 -14.33 0.11 -14.21
N ILE A 104 -15.28 0.15 -13.28
CA ILE A 104 -15.09 -0.27 -11.88
C ILE A 104 -15.19 -1.80 -11.79
N ASN A 105 -14.25 -2.44 -11.10
CA ASN A 105 -14.27 -3.89 -10.88
C ASN A 105 -14.13 -4.22 -9.39
N LEU A 106 -15.24 -4.67 -8.81
CA LEU A 106 -15.29 -5.22 -7.46
C LEU A 106 -15.49 -6.75 -7.53
N LEU A 107 -15.07 -7.44 -6.47
CA LEU A 107 -15.34 -8.86 -6.28
C LEU A 107 -16.76 -9.05 -5.74
N ASN A 108 -17.54 -9.94 -6.34
CA ASN A 108 -18.92 -10.17 -5.94
C ASN A 108 -19.02 -11.14 -4.75
N GLY A 109 -18.95 -10.60 -3.53
CA GLY A 109 -19.15 -11.35 -2.27
C GLY A 109 -20.53 -12.02 -2.11
N LEU A 110 -21.49 -11.76 -3.01
CA LEU A 110 -22.80 -12.41 -3.09
C LEU A 110 -22.94 -13.40 -4.26
N ALA A 111 -21.86 -13.72 -4.99
CA ALA A 111 -21.95 -14.66 -6.11
C ALA A 111 -22.35 -16.08 -5.64
N PRO A 112 -23.23 -16.78 -6.38
CA PRO A 112 -23.69 -18.12 -6.01
C PRO A 112 -22.57 -19.18 -6.15
N ASP A 113 -21.60 -18.94 -7.03
CA ASP A 113 -20.33 -19.66 -7.07
C ASP A 113 -19.18 -18.65 -6.92
N LEU A 114 -18.58 -18.66 -5.73
CA LEU A 114 -17.47 -17.79 -5.36
C LEU A 114 -16.17 -18.16 -6.09
N ALA A 115 -15.98 -19.42 -6.49
CA ALA A 115 -14.79 -19.87 -7.22
C ALA A 115 -14.86 -19.48 -8.70
N ALA A 116 -16.05 -19.55 -9.30
CA ALA A 116 -16.32 -18.98 -10.62
C ALA A 116 -16.14 -17.46 -10.61
N GLU A 117 -16.58 -16.76 -9.56
CA GLU A 117 -16.36 -15.31 -9.40
C GLU A 117 -14.86 -14.94 -9.32
N CYS A 118 -14.07 -15.65 -8.52
CA CYS A 118 -12.62 -15.46 -8.49
C CYS A 118 -11.97 -15.68 -9.86
N SER A 119 -12.40 -16.73 -10.58
CA SER A 119 -11.91 -17.07 -11.92
C SER A 119 -12.31 -16.03 -12.98
N ARG A 120 -13.52 -15.49 -12.88
CA ARG A 120 -14.02 -14.36 -13.70
C ARG A 120 -13.20 -13.10 -13.44
N TYR A 121 -12.86 -12.82 -12.18
CA TYR A 121 -12.11 -11.64 -11.79
C TYR A 121 -10.68 -11.65 -12.38
N GLU A 122 -9.97 -12.77 -12.22
CA GLU A 122 -8.66 -13.02 -12.85
C GLU A 122 -8.74 -12.92 -14.38
N SER A 123 -9.77 -13.50 -14.99
CA SER A 123 -9.99 -13.42 -16.44
C SER A 123 -10.24 -11.99 -16.92
N LYS A 124 -10.93 -11.15 -16.13
CA LYS A 124 -11.17 -9.74 -16.48
C LYS A 124 -9.92 -8.87 -16.30
N ILE A 125 -9.05 -9.18 -15.33
CA ILE A 125 -7.70 -8.57 -15.22
C ILE A 125 -6.85 -8.92 -16.45
N ALA A 126 -6.84 -10.20 -16.86
CA ALA A 126 -6.10 -10.63 -18.04
C ALA A 126 -6.63 -9.98 -19.33
N ALA A 127 -7.96 -9.89 -19.49
CA ALA A 127 -8.61 -9.23 -20.63
C ALA A 127 -8.34 -7.71 -20.70
N ALA A 128 -8.04 -7.07 -19.57
CA ALA A 128 -7.62 -5.66 -19.52
C ALA A 128 -6.12 -5.45 -19.87
N GLY A 129 -5.36 -6.52 -20.13
CA GLY A 129 -3.92 -6.45 -20.39
C GLY A 129 -3.03 -6.42 -19.13
N GLY A 130 -3.56 -6.94 -18.01
CA GLY A 130 -2.92 -6.88 -16.70
C GLY A 130 -3.09 -5.51 -16.02
N ILE A 131 -2.57 -5.36 -14.80
CA ILE A 131 -2.64 -4.11 -14.03
C ILE A 131 -1.39 -3.27 -14.35
N ASP A 132 -1.54 -1.99 -14.67
CA ASP A 132 -0.40 -1.08 -14.90
C ASP A 132 0.25 -0.66 -13.59
N LEU A 133 -0.57 -0.28 -12.60
CA LEU A 133 -0.12 0.13 -11.28
C LEU A 133 -1.03 -0.46 -10.20
N PHE A 134 -0.48 -1.21 -9.24
CA PHE A 134 -1.23 -1.70 -8.08
C PHE A 134 -0.88 -0.87 -6.85
N LEU A 135 -1.82 -0.06 -6.33
CA LEU A 135 -1.71 0.56 -5.01
C LEU A 135 -2.03 -0.48 -3.94
N ALA A 136 -1.10 -0.71 -3.01
CA ALA A 136 -1.24 -1.73 -1.95
C ALA A 136 -1.13 -1.10 -0.56
N GLY A 137 -1.89 -1.65 0.40
CA GLY A 137 -1.65 -1.45 1.83
C GLY A 137 -0.69 -2.50 2.41
N LEU A 138 -0.31 -2.31 3.68
CA LEU A 138 0.43 -3.29 4.48
C LEU A 138 -0.32 -3.57 5.80
N GLY A 139 -0.51 -4.85 6.14
CA GLY A 139 -1.05 -5.27 7.45
C GLY A 139 -0.09 -5.06 8.62
N GLU A 140 -0.57 -5.12 9.87
CA GLU A 140 0.30 -5.04 11.08
C GLU A 140 1.09 -6.36 11.29
N ASP A 141 0.58 -7.45 10.71
CA ASP A 141 1.16 -8.78 10.49
C ASP A 141 1.97 -8.90 9.17
N GLY A 142 1.98 -7.86 8.35
CA GLY A 142 2.59 -7.86 7.01
C GLY A 142 1.77 -8.47 5.87
N HIS A 143 0.45 -8.64 6.00
CA HIS A 143 -0.40 -9.08 4.88
C HIS A 143 -0.47 -8.08 3.71
N LEU A 144 -0.80 -8.61 2.53
CA LEU A 144 -1.22 -7.89 1.32
C LEU A 144 -2.66 -8.26 1.02
N ALA A 145 -3.61 -7.33 0.93
CA ALA A 145 -5.04 -7.68 0.89
C ALA A 145 -5.40 -8.63 2.07
N PHE A 146 -6.38 -9.52 1.94
CA PHE A 146 -6.58 -10.63 2.89
C PHE A 146 -5.65 -11.85 2.64
N ASN A 147 -4.42 -11.65 2.15
CA ASN A 147 -3.39 -12.69 2.13
C ASN A 147 -2.69 -12.76 3.50
N GLU A 148 -3.40 -13.29 4.49
CA GLU A 148 -2.94 -13.44 5.87
C GLU A 148 -1.70 -14.37 5.99
N PRO A 149 -0.89 -14.25 7.07
CA PRO A 149 0.30 -15.07 7.31
C PRO A 149 0.07 -16.57 7.12
N GLY A 150 0.92 -17.20 6.31
CA GLY A 150 0.77 -18.59 5.86
C GLY A 150 0.16 -18.73 4.46
N SER A 151 -0.39 -17.65 3.88
CA SER A 151 -0.83 -17.62 2.49
C SER A 151 0.31 -17.92 1.51
N SER A 152 0.01 -18.75 0.49
CA SER A 152 0.98 -19.04 -0.58
C SER A 152 1.37 -17.78 -1.33
N LEU A 153 2.68 -17.56 -1.52
CA LEU A 153 3.19 -16.43 -2.31
C LEU A 153 2.88 -16.58 -3.82
N ALA A 154 2.52 -17.79 -4.26
CA ALA A 154 2.04 -18.08 -5.62
C ALA A 154 0.50 -18.06 -5.74
N SER A 155 -0.23 -17.64 -4.70
CA SER A 155 -1.69 -17.65 -4.67
C SER A 155 -2.34 -16.76 -5.75
N ARG A 156 -3.53 -17.18 -6.20
CA ARG A 156 -4.47 -16.41 -7.04
C ARG A 156 -5.62 -15.85 -6.21
N THR A 157 -6.48 -15.08 -6.88
CA THR A 157 -7.77 -14.64 -6.34
C THR A 157 -8.58 -15.84 -5.83
N ARG A 158 -9.09 -15.76 -4.61
CA ARG A 158 -9.75 -16.90 -3.92
C ARG A 158 -10.68 -16.43 -2.81
N VAL A 159 -11.51 -17.36 -2.31
CA VAL A 159 -12.13 -17.26 -0.99
C VAL A 159 -11.06 -17.48 0.09
N VAL A 160 -11.07 -16.64 1.13
CA VAL A 160 -10.29 -16.83 2.37
C VAL A 160 -11.22 -16.80 3.58
N THR A 161 -10.87 -17.54 4.63
CA THR A 161 -11.44 -17.39 5.98
C THR A 161 -10.55 -16.43 6.76
N LEU A 162 -11.13 -15.43 7.40
CA LEU A 162 -10.38 -14.40 8.13
C LEU A 162 -9.90 -14.92 9.49
N ALA A 163 -8.67 -14.58 9.86
CA ALA A 163 -8.09 -14.88 11.16
C ALA A 163 -8.79 -14.10 12.29
N GLY A 164 -8.66 -14.61 13.52
CA GLY A 164 -9.22 -13.96 14.72
C GLY A 164 -8.69 -12.54 14.93
N ASP A 165 -7.42 -12.30 14.63
CA ASP A 165 -6.80 -10.97 14.73
C ASP A 165 -7.36 -9.98 13.70
N THR A 166 -7.64 -10.43 12.48
CA THR A 166 -8.29 -9.63 11.43
C THR A 166 -9.74 -9.30 11.80
N ILE A 167 -10.48 -10.28 12.34
CA ILE A 167 -11.84 -10.08 12.85
C ILE A 167 -11.85 -9.06 14.01
N LEU A 168 -10.89 -9.15 14.94
CA LEU A 168 -10.75 -8.21 16.05
C LEU A 168 -10.30 -6.81 15.59
N ALA A 169 -9.39 -6.72 14.62
CA ALA A 169 -8.94 -5.44 14.06
C ALA A 169 -10.04 -4.72 13.26
N ASN A 170 -10.97 -5.47 12.66
CA ASN A 170 -12.08 -4.94 11.87
C ASN A 170 -13.37 -4.73 12.66
N SER A 171 -13.56 -5.34 13.84
CA SER A 171 -14.79 -5.19 14.64
C SER A 171 -15.12 -3.73 14.98
N ARG A 172 -14.10 -2.86 15.12
CA ARG A 172 -14.25 -1.39 15.25
C ARG A 172 -15.12 -0.72 14.18
N PHE A 173 -15.22 -1.32 12.99
CA PHE A 173 -16.09 -0.86 11.90
C PHE A 173 -17.52 -1.42 12.03
N PHE A 174 -17.67 -2.54 12.73
CA PHE A 174 -18.92 -3.26 13.00
C PHE A 174 -19.40 -3.05 14.44
N LYS A 175 -19.25 -1.82 14.97
CA LYS A 175 -19.68 -1.39 16.32
C LYS A 175 -19.01 -2.17 17.47
N ASP A 176 -17.73 -2.51 17.27
CA ASP A 176 -16.88 -3.31 18.17
C ASP A 176 -17.35 -4.78 18.37
N ASP A 177 -18.35 -5.23 17.60
CA ASP A 177 -18.90 -6.59 17.68
C ASP A 177 -18.25 -7.54 16.65
N VAL A 178 -17.45 -8.49 17.15
CA VAL A 178 -16.80 -9.55 16.37
C VAL A 178 -17.79 -10.52 15.69
N HIS A 179 -19.06 -10.57 16.11
CA HIS A 179 -20.08 -11.41 15.49
C HIS A 179 -20.75 -10.74 14.28
N GLN A 180 -20.66 -9.43 14.14
CA GLN A 180 -21.13 -8.68 12.95
C GLN A 180 -20.08 -8.68 11.81
N VAL A 181 -18.82 -9.03 12.09
CA VAL A 181 -17.76 -9.13 11.06
C VAL A 181 -17.94 -10.40 10.21
N PRO A 182 -17.97 -10.31 8.87
CA PRO A 182 -18.03 -11.49 8.01
C PRO A 182 -16.79 -12.38 8.17
N ARG A 183 -17.00 -13.70 8.29
CA ARG A 183 -15.93 -14.69 8.55
C ARG A 183 -15.07 -15.04 7.33
N THR A 184 -15.50 -14.63 6.15
CA THR A 184 -14.87 -14.98 4.87
C THR A 184 -14.88 -13.78 3.94
N ALA A 185 -13.86 -13.67 3.10
CA ALA A 185 -13.74 -12.64 2.07
C ALA A 185 -13.32 -13.27 0.74
N LEU A 186 -13.61 -12.56 -0.36
CA LEU A 186 -12.93 -12.73 -1.62
C LEU A 186 -11.71 -11.81 -1.61
N THR A 187 -10.56 -12.29 -2.07
CA THR A 187 -9.34 -11.47 -2.13
C THR A 187 -8.46 -11.88 -3.30
N VAL A 188 -7.78 -10.92 -3.92
CA VAL A 188 -6.73 -11.16 -4.93
C VAL A 188 -5.56 -11.92 -4.32
N GLY A 189 -4.89 -12.75 -5.13
CA GLY A 189 -3.73 -13.52 -4.66
C GLY A 189 -2.45 -12.69 -4.58
N VAL A 190 -1.46 -13.18 -3.83
CA VAL A 190 -0.12 -12.57 -3.80
C VAL A 190 0.48 -12.54 -5.21
N LYS A 191 0.30 -13.60 -6.01
CA LYS A 191 0.76 -13.62 -7.42
C LYS A 191 -0.05 -12.68 -8.31
N THR A 192 -1.34 -12.47 -8.02
CA THR A 192 -2.20 -11.52 -8.74
C THR A 192 -1.71 -10.07 -8.55
N VAL A 193 -1.23 -9.71 -7.36
CA VAL A 193 -0.59 -8.41 -7.11
C VAL A 193 0.79 -8.31 -7.78
N LEU A 194 1.59 -9.38 -7.73
CA LEU A 194 2.93 -9.46 -8.35
C LEU A 194 2.93 -9.59 -9.89
N GLU A 195 1.77 -9.63 -10.52
CA GLU A 195 1.60 -9.58 -11.99
C GLU A 195 1.20 -8.20 -12.51
N ALA A 196 1.13 -7.20 -11.63
CA ALA A 196 1.06 -5.80 -12.05
C ALA A 196 2.40 -5.33 -12.64
N LYS A 197 2.37 -4.35 -13.55
CA LYS A 197 3.59 -3.81 -14.18
C LYS A 197 4.39 -2.93 -13.19
N GLU A 198 3.73 -2.33 -12.21
CA GLU A 198 4.33 -1.60 -11.09
C GLU A 198 3.47 -1.79 -9.83
N VAL A 199 4.09 -1.92 -8.66
CA VAL A 199 3.38 -2.04 -7.37
C VAL A 199 3.88 -0.95 -6.42
N LEU A 200 2.93 -0.17 -5.88
CA LEU A 200 3.15 0.97 -5.01
C LEU A 200 2.51 0.68 -3.65
N MET A 201 3.31 0.35 -2.65
CA MET A 201 2.85 0.07 -1.29
C MET A 201 2.87 1.34 -0.43
N LEU A 202 1.77 1.65 0.25
CA LEU A 202 1.68 2.73 1.24
C LEU A 202 1.67 2.17 2.67
N VAL A 203 2.60 2.63 3.50
CA VAL A 203 2.79 2.15 4.88
C VAL A 203 2.85 3.32 5.87
N LEU A 204 1.86 3.41 6.76
CA LEU A 204 1.68 4.57 7.64
C LEU A 204 1.55 4.18 9.11
N GLY A 205 2.22 4.94 9.98
CA GLY A 205 2.12 4.89 11.44
C GLY A 205 2.91 3.76 12.11
N ALA A 206 3.32 3.99 13.36
CA ALA A 206 4.27 3.14 14.10
C ALA A 206 3.85 1.66 14.22
N ARG A 207 2.54 1.36 14.24
CA ARG A 207 2.04 -0.03 14.27
C ARG A 207 2.46 -0.87 13.06
N LYS A 208 2.86 -0.24 11.95
CA LYS A 208 3.35 -0.92 10.74
C LYS A 208 4.86 -1.11 10.69
N ALA A 209 5.62 -0.58 11.65
CA ALA A 209 7.08 -0.56 11.58
C ALA A 209 7.70 -1.97 11.56
N ARG A 210 7.22 -2.88 12.41
CA ARG A 210 7.60 -4.30 12.40
C ARG A 210 7.35 -4.96 11.05
N ALA A 211 6.19 -4.71 10.45
CA ALA A 211 5.81 -5.26 9.16
C ALA A 211 6.66 -4.68 8.02
N LEU A 212 6.95 -3.38 8.02
CA LEU A 212 7.82 -2.74 7.03
C LEU A 212 9.23 -3.32 7.06
N LYS A 213 9.80 -3.48 8.26
CA LYS A 213 11.10 -4.16 8.45
C LYS A 213 11.10 -5.58 7.91
N LYS A 214 10.04 -6.35 8.16
CA LYS A 214 9.88 -7.72 7.63
C LYS A 214 9.70 -7.75 6.11
N CYS A 215 9.13 -6.71 5.52
CA CYS A 215 9.02 -6.53 4.07
C CYS A 215 10.36 -6.13 3.41
N VAL A 216 11.20 -5.33 4.08
CA VAL A 216 12.38 -4.66 3.48
C VAL A 216 13.73 -5.28 3.87
N GLU A 217 13.91 -5.78 5.10
CA GLU A 217 15.22 -6.22 5.61
C GLU A 217 15.39 -7.73 5.80
N ASP A 218 14.30 -8.44 6.06
CA ASP A 218 14.30 -9.88 6.30
C ASP A 218 13.94 -10.65 5.02
N GLY A 219 14.30 -11.93 4.95
CA GLY A 219 14.09 -12.75 3.75
C GLY A 219 12.61 -13.07 3.44
N VAL A 220 12.31 -13.22 2.15
CA VAL A 220 10.99 -13.59 1.60
C VAL A 220 10.35 -14.76 2.37
N SER A 221 9.13 -14.55 2.86
CA SER A 221 8.43 -15.51 3.73
C SER A 221 6.91 -15.47 3.55
N GLY A 222 6.27 -16.65 3.50
CA GLY A 222 4.81 -16.78 3.54
C GLY A 222 4.17 -16.24 4.83
N MET A 223 4.95 -16.08 5.90
CA MET A 223 4.46 -15.48 7.16
C MET A 223 4.41 -13.94 7.12
N TRP A 224 4.98 -13.31 6.09
CA TRP A 224 5.00 -11.86 5.88
C TRP A 224 4.82 -11.61 4.40
N THR A 225 3.62 -11.81 3.85
CA THR A 225 3.41 -11.96 2.39
C THR A 225 3.86 -10.74 1.58
N SER A 226 3.84 -9.55 2.19
CA SER A 226 4.45 -8.32 1.67
C SER A 226 5.93 -8.45 1.26
N SER A 227 6.71 -9.28 1.95
CA SER A 227 8.12 -9.57 1.60
C SER A 227 8.28 -10.14 0.18
N ALA A 228 7.23 -10.70 -0.43
CA ALA A 228 7.26 -11.13 -1.81
C ALA A 228 7.47 -9.98 -2.82
N LEU A 229 7.24 -8.72 -2.43
CA LEU A 229 7.61 -7.54 -3.21
C LEU A 229 9.12 -7.41 -3.45
N GLN A 230 9.97 -8.11 -2.69
CA GLN A 230 11.41 -8.22 -2.98
C GLN A 230 11.69 -8.94 -4.31
N MET A 231 10.77 -9.80 -4.76
CA MET A 231 10.86 -10.53 -6.04
C MET A 231 10.26 -9.73 -7.21
N HIS A 232 9.65 -8.57 -6.95
CA HIS A 232 8.95 -7.79 -7.96
C HIS A 232 9.89 -6.79 -8.66
N GLU A 233 9.91 -6.80 -10.00
CA GLU A 233 10.80 -5.96 -10.81
C GLU A 233 10.63 -4.46 -10.49
N ARG A 234 9.38 -4.02 -10.26
CA ARG A 234 9.01 -2.61 -10.03
C ARG A 234 8.17 -2.44 -8.78
N ALA A 235 8.70 -2.81 -7.62
CA ALA A 235 8.12 -2.47 -6.32
C ALA A 235 8.64 -1.11 -5.80
N ILE A 236 7.73 -0.25 -5.37
CA ILE A 236 7.99 1.00 -4.66
C ILE A 236 7.24 0.94 -3.34
N VAL A 237 7.91 1.25 -2.23
CA VAL A 237 7.27 1.40 -0.92
C VAL A 237 7.37 2.86 -0.50
N VAL A 238 6.26 3.48 -0.10
CA VAL A 238 6.19 4.83 0.45
C VAL A 238 5.76 4.74 1.91
N CYS A 239 6.50 5.38 2.81
CA CYS A 239 6.18 5.36 4.23
C CYS A 239 6.43 6.68 4.94
N ASP A 240 5.83 6.84 6.12
CA ASP A 240 6.20 7.89 7.06
C ASP A 240 7.41 7.48 7.95
N GLU A 241 8.01 8.44 8.65
CA GLU A 241 9.11 8.16 9.60
C GLU A 241 8.68 7.23 10.75
N GLU A 242 7.39 7.25 11.15
CA GLU A 242 6.89 6.32 12.18
C GLU A 242 6.94 4.86 11.72
N ALA A 243 6.45 4.56 10.51
CA ALA A 243 6.58 3.24 9.92
C ALA A 243 8.05 2.88 9.63
N ALA A 244 8.92 3.84 9.37
CA ALA A 244 10.36 3.60 9.25
C ALA A 244 11.06 3.27 10.59
N GLY A 245 10.42 3.48 11.74
CA GLY A 245 11.04 3.47 13.07
C GLY A 245 11.70 2.16 13.52
N GLU A 246 11.41 1.02 12.88
CA GLU A 246 12.05 -0.27 13.18
C GLU A 246 13.15 -0.69 12.17
N LEU A 247 13.35 0.08 11.10
CA LEU A 247 14.39 -0.13 10.10
C LEU A 247 15.77 0.24 10.66
N ARG A 248 16.82 -0.44 10.19
CA ARG A 248 18.20 -0.07 10.55
C ARG A 248 18.54 1.29 9.95
N TRP A 249 19.25 2.11 10.71
CA TRP A 249 19.82 3.38 10.26
C TRP A 249 20.54 3.28 8.89
N LYS A 250 21.27 2.19 8.64
CA LYS A 250 21.95 1.96 7.35
C LYS A 250 20.96 1.81 6.18
N THR A 251 19.82 1.16 6.40
CA THR A 251 18.73 0.98 5.42
C THR A 251 18.08 2.32 5.11
N VAL A 252 17.69 3.08 6.13
CA VAL A 252 17.11 4.43 6.01
C VAL A 252 18.07 5.37 5.28
N LYS A 253 19.35 5.41 5.68
CA LYS A 253 20.38 6.25 5.06
C LYS A 253 20.64 5.85 3.60
N TYR A 254 20.66 4.56 3.29
CA TYR A 254 20.83 4.07 1.92
C TYR A 254 19.72 4.60 1.02
N PHE A 255 18.45 4.32 1.34
CA PHE A 255 17.33 4.71 0.47
C PHE A 255 17.16 6.23 0.36
N LYS A 256 17.29 6.99 1.47
CA LYS A 256 17.32 8.47 1.40
C LYS A 256 18.44 9.00 0.49
N SER A 257 19.59 8.32 0.42
CA SER A 257 20.70 8.70 -0.49
C SER A 257 20.50 8.30 -1.95
N VAL A 258 19.68 7.29 -2.24
CA VAL A 258 19.31 6.89 -3.61
C VAL A 258 18.30 7.89 -4.18
N GLU A 259 17.18 8.09 -3.46
CA GLU A 259 16.10 9.01 -3.88
C GLU A 259 16.59 10.45 -4.11
N HIS A 260 17.54 10.94 -3.30
CA HIS A 260 18.16 12.25 -3.51
C HIS A 260 18.99 12.34 -4.80
N ARG A 261 19.64 11.24 -5.22
CA ARG A 261 20.45 11.20 -6.45
C ARG A 261 19.57 11.10 -7.69
N GLU A 262 18.50 10.31 -7.64
CA GLU A 262 17.48 10.25 -8.69
C GLU A 262 16.82 11.64 -8.85
N SER A 263 16.37 12.24 -7.74
CA SER A 263 15.80 13.61 -7.73
C SER A 263 16.75 14.70 -8.26
N GLY A 264 18.07 14.47 -8.18
CA GLY A 264 19.11 15.37 -8.69
C GLY A 264 19.54 15.11 -10.14
N HIS A 265 19.06 14.04 -10.78
CA HIS A 265 19.35 13.71 -12.17
C HIS A 265 18.12 13.76 -13.08
N ASP A 266 16.92 13.60 -12.52
CA ASP A 266 15.74 13.38 -13.36
C ASP A 266 15.05 14.65 -13.88
N ARG A 267 15.34 14.94 -15.15
CA ARG A 267 14.37 15.48 -16.11
C ARG A 267 14.28 14.60 -17.37
N CYS A 268 14.73 13.33 -17.32
CA CYS A 268 15.11 12.61 -18.53
C CYS A 268 14.94 11.08 -18.50
N HIS A 269 15.04 10.43 -17.34
CA HIS A 269 15.01 8.99 -17.23
C HIS A 269 13.58 8.43 -17.14
N ASP A 270 12.67 9.14 -16.48
CA ASP A 270 11.24 8.78 -16.38
C ASP A 270 10.48 8.89 -17.74
N GLN A 271 11.11 9.43 -18.78
CA GLN A 271 10.57 9.46 -20.15
C GLN A 271 10.90 8.21 -20.99
N CYS A 272 11.82 7.34 -20.55
CA CYS A 272 12.25 6.17 -21.31
C CYS A 272 11.35 4.94 -21.09
N LEU A 273 10.08 5.06 -21.48
CA LEU A 273 9.29 3.88 -21.85
C LEU A 273 9.84 3.32 -23.17
N PRO A 274 10.27 2.04 -23.25
CA PRO A 274 10.79 1.47 -24.49
C PRO A 274 9.64 1.12 -25.45
N THR A 275 9.10 2.13 -26.13
CA THR A 275 8.23 1.91 -27.28
C THR A 275 9.01 1.18 -28.37
N ARG A 276 8.53 -0.02 -28.72
CA ARG A 276 9.22 -0.92 -29.64
C ARG A 276 9.21 -0.30 -31.04
N ASN A 277 10.41 -0.03 -31.57
CA ASN A 277 10.70 0.65 -32.84
C ASN A 277 10.51 2.18 -32.85
N HIS A 278 11.44 2.92 -32.24
CA HIS A 278 12.07 4.06 -32.93
C HIS A 278 13.53 4.25 -32.49
N LEU A 279 14.44 4.33 -33.46
CA LEU A 279 15.86 4.66 -33.23
C LEU A 279 15.99 6.17 -33.00
N CYS A 280 16.19 6.59 -31.74
CA CYS A 280 16.45 7.98 -31.42
C CYS A 280 17.89 8.36 -31.83
N THR A 281 18.04 9.09 -32.94
CA THR A 281 19.34 9.58 -33.42
C THR A 281 19.72 10.87 -32.70
N CYS A 282 20.34 10.75 -31.52
CA CYS A 282 20.93 11.88 -30.81
C CYS A 282 22.17 12.42 -31.58
N GLN A 283 22.00 13.54 -32.29
CA GLN A 283 23.08 14.19 -33.03
C GLN A 283 24.10 14.83 -32.09
N THR A 284 25.33 14.31 -32.06
CA THR A 284 26.47 14.96 -31.39
C THR A 284 27.28 15.77 -32.40
N ASN A 285 27.38 17.09 -32.17
CA ASN A 285 28.08 18.00 -33.07
C ASN A 285 29.61 17.91 -32.82
N PRO A 286 30.46 17.66 -33.85
CA PRO A 286 31.86 17.32 -33.63
C PRO A 286 32.78 18.54 -33.47
N LYS A 287 33.80 18.43 -32.60
CA LYS A 287 34.98 19.32 -32.62
C LYS A 287 36.29 18.54 -32.48
N THR A 288 36.92 18.33 -33.64
CA THR A 288 38.37 18.40 -33.87
C THR A 288 39.35 17.86 -32.81
N ALA A 289 39.89 16.68 -33.10
CA ALA A 289 41.34 16.45 -33.10
C ALA A 289 41.67 15.39 -34.18
N ALA A 290 42.81 15.48 -34.84
CA ALA A 290 43.21 14.56 -35.90
C ALA A 290 44.60 13.97 -35.62
N GLY A 291 44.80 12.69 -35.94
CA GLY A 291 46.07 11.97 -35.80
C GLY A 291 46.00 10.62 -36.53
N PRO A 292 46.78 10.39 -37.60
CA PRO A 292 46.67 9.19 -38.43
C PRO A 292 47.76 8.15 -38.08
N LEU A 293 47.36 6.90 -37.85
CA LEU A 293 48.25 5.73 -37.92
C LEU A 293 47.53 4.54 -38.59
N THR A 294 48.33 3.58 -39.07
CA THR A 294 48.00 2.59 -40.09
C THR A 294 47.39 1.29 -39.57
N PRO A 295 46.70 0.50 -40.43
CA PRO A 295 46.11 -0.79 -40.04
C PRO A 295 47.12 -1.95 -40.14
N GLU A 296 47.03 -2.91 -39.21
CA GLU A 296 47.69 -4.22 -39.33
C GLU A 296 46.71 -5.40 -39.23
N THR A 297 46.80 -6.24 -40.27
CA THR A 297 46.54 -7.69 -40.37
C THR A 297 45.68 -8.41 -39.31
N THR A 298 44.61 -9.05 -39.81
CA THR A 298 44.03 -10.27 -39.23
C THR A 298 45.00 -11.47 -39.35
N PRO A 299 44.74 -12.57 -38.62
CA PRO A 299 44.50 -13.81 -39.36
C PRO A 299 43.23 -14.56 -38.93
N LYS A 300 42.67 -15.35 -39.86
CA LYS A 300 41.53 -16.26 -39.65
C LYS A 300 41.94 -17.52 -38.89
N ALA A 301 40.96 -18.14 -38.22
CA ALA A 301 40.88 -19.59 -38.10
C ALA A 301 39.53 -20.10 -38.66
N THR A 302 39.56 -21.20 -39.40
CA THR A 302 38.43 -21.95 -40.01
C THR A 302 39.02 -23.36 -40.31
N ALA A 303 38.31 -24.48 -40.42
CA ALA A 303 36.88 -24.77 -40.52
C ALA A 303 36.57 -26.25 -40.15
N THR A 304 35.27 -26.62 -40.10
CA THR A 304 34.66 -27.96 -40.41
C THR A 304 35.13 -29.21 -39.61
N HIS A 305 34.40 -30.33 -39.49
CA HIS A 305 33.26 -30.96 -40.21
C HIS A 305 32.28 -31.63 -39.16
N THR A 306 31.19 -32.40 -39.40
CA THR A 306 30.50 -32.99 -40.59
C THR A 306 29.00 -33.34 -40.30
N SER A 307 28.29 -33.85 -41.31
CA SER A 307 27.10 -34.77 -41.39
C SER A 307 26.65 -35.63 -40.17
N SER A 308 25.39 -36.10 -40.05
CA SER A 308 24.17 -36.02 -40.92
C SER A 308 22.85 -36.50 -40.27
N SER A 309 21.73 -35.83 -40.61
CA SER A 309 20.40 -36.30 -41.12
C SER A 309 19.85 -37.73 -40.89
N PRO A 310 18.53 -38.00 -41.13
CA PRO A 310 17.31 -37.17 -40.92
C PRO A 310 16.05 -37.94 -40.41
N ILE A 311 14.99 -37.23 -39.99
CA ILE A 311 13.57 -37.68 -40.09
C ILE A 311 12.69 -36.47 -40.49
N SER A 312 11.61 -36.70 -41.26
CA SER A 312 10.69 -35.69 -41.83
C SER A 312 9.28 -35.75 -41.20
N PRO A 313 8.42 -34.70 -41.36
CA PRO A 313 7.20 -34.53 -40.57
C PRO A 313 5.97 -35.26 -41.12
N VAL A 314 4.93 -35.32 -40.28
CA VAL A 314 3.56 -35.74 -40.64
C VAL A 314 2.62 -34.53 -40.42
N ALA A 315 1.59 -34.42 -41.25
CA ALA A 315 0.59 -33.35 -41.22
C ALA A 315 -0.84 -33.95 -41.14
N GLU A 316 -1.86 -33.08 -41.18
CA GLU A 316 -3.30 -33.40 -41.19
C GLU A 316 -3.86 -33.94 -39.84
N THR A 317 -5.12 -33.73 -39.45
CA THR A 317 -6.22 -32.88 -39.98
C THR A 317 -6.76 -31.95 -38.88
N GLY A 318 -7.53 -30.92 -39.26
CA GLY A 318 -8.36 -30.15 -38.33
C GLY A 318 -9.84 -30.16 -38.79
N PRO A 319 -10.83 -30.17 -37.89
CA PRO A 319 -12.23 -30.02 -38.24
C PRO A 319 -12.66 -28.55 -38.28
N THR A 320 -13.19 -28.10 -39.41
CA THR A 320 -13.86 -26.80 -39.52
C THR A 320 -15.18 -26.84 -38.74
N PHE A 321 -15.43 -25.85 -37.89
CA PHE A 321 -16.76 -25.58 -37.33
C PHE A 321 -17.23 -24.19 -37.73
N LEU A 322 -18.53 -24.04 -37.90
CA LEU A 322 -19.17 -22.89 -38.55
C LEU A 322 -19.38 -21.73 -37.55
N ASP A 323 -19.12 -20.51 -38.01
CA ASP A 323 -19.51 -19.30 -37.30
C ASP A 323 -21.04 -19.15 -37.26
N THR A 324 -21.60 -19.15 -36.05
CA THR A 324 -22.92 -18.58 -35.77
C THR A 324 -22.79 -17.64 -34.58
N PRO A 325 -23.07 -16.33 -34.70
CA PRO A 325 -22.95 -15.40 -33.59
C PRO A 325 -23.96 -15.73 -32.49
N VAL A 326 -23.47 -16.10 -31.32
CA VAL A 326 -24.26 -16.12 -30.08
C VAL A 326 -24.07 -14.76 -29.41
N GLU A 327 -25.10 -13.93 -29.39
CA GLU A 327 -25.06 -12.64 -28.67
C GLU A 327 -24.87 -12.89 -27.15
N PRO A 328 -23.81 -12.37 -26.52
CA PRO A 328 -23.68 -12.44 -25.08
C PRO A 328 -24.55 -11.34 -24.46
N ALA A 329 -25.74 -11.72 -23.97
CA ALA A 329 -26.68 -10.83 -23.28
C ALA A 329 -26.14 -10.37 -21.91
N HIS A 330 -25.12 -9.51 -21.92
CA HIS A 330 -24.46 -8.97 -20.73
C HIS A 330 -25.28 -7.85 -20.06
N SER A 331 -26.46 -8.17 -19.52
CA SER A 331 -27.00 -7.37 -18.41
C SER A 331 -26.26 -7.75 -17.13
N SER A 332 -25.28 -6.94 -16.75
CA SER A 332 -24.66 -7.05 -15.42
C SER A 332 -25.72 -6.84 -14.35
N VAL A 333 -25.79 -7.73 -13.35
CA VAL A 333 -26.74 -7.59 -12.22
C VAL A 333 -26.48 -6.29 -11.44
N TYR A 334 -25.24 -5.79 -11.47
CA TYR A 334 -24.89 -4.49 -10.93
C TYR A 334 -25.68 -3.35 -11.58
N THR A 335 -26.01 -3.38 -12.88
CA THR A 335 -26.74 -2.29 -13.58
C THR A 335 -28.21 -2.12 -13.12
N VAL A 336 -28.69 -3.03 -12.26
CA VAL A 336 -29.96 -2.89 -11.54
C VAL A 336 -29.73 -2.27 -10.15
N LEU A 337 -28.78 -2.81 -9.37
CA LEU A 337 -28.42 -2.32 -8.02
C LEU A 337 -27.78 -0.92 -8.02
N GLU A 338 -26.97 -0.59 -9.03
CA GLU A 338 -26.37 0.74 -9.27
C GLU A 338 -27.44 1.83 -9.35
N LYS A 339 -28.62 1.52 -9.92
CA LYS A 339 -29.74 2.46 -10.00
C LYS A 339 -30.38 2.71 -8.64
N GLU A 340 -30.38 1.74 -7.74
CA GLU A 340 -30.90 1.92 -6.37
C GLU A 340 -29.93 2.73 -5.50
N ILE A 341 -28.62 2.58 -5.71
CA ILE A 341 -27.57 3.39 -5.05
C ILE A 341 -27.64 4.85 -5.54
N LEU A 342 -27.71 5.07 -6.87
CA LEU A 342 -27.80 6.41 -7.48
C LEU A 342 -29.16 7.12 -7.26
N ALA A 343 -30.19 6.42 -6.79
CA ALA A 343 -31.53 7.00 -6.59
C ALA A 343 -31.75 7.68 -5.22
N GLN A 344 -30.81 7.59 -4.27
CA GLN A 344 -31.02 8.15 -2.94
C GLN A 344 -30.78 9.68 -2.90
N PRO A 345 -31.73 10.48 -2.39
CA PRO A 345 -31.62 11.94 -2.41
C PRO A 345 -30.64 12.46 -1.34
N VAL A 346 -29.60 13.16 -1.77
CA VAL A 346 -28.67 13.87 -0.87
C VAL A 346 -29.44 14.87 0.00
N PRO A 347 -29.29 14.84 1.35
CA PRO A 347 -30.01 15.74 2.24
C PRO A 347 -29.54 17.19 2.06
N LYS A 348 -30.44 18.06 1.56
CA LYS A 348 -30.16 19.47 1.30
C LYS A 348 -29.96 20.24 2.61
N SER A 349 -28.73 20.69 2.86
CA SER A 349 -28.39 21.61 3.96
C SER A 349 -29.15 22.94 3.83
N HIS A 350 -30.21 23.12 4.61
CA HIS A 350 -30.93 24.39 4.70
C HIS A 350 -30.33 25.24 5.82
N GLY A 351 -29.60 26.29 5.46
CA GLY A 351 -29.36 27.40 6.37
C GLY A 351 -30.57 28.32 6.41
N LEU A 352 -31.03 28.70 7.60
CA LEU A 352 -31.97 29.81 7.77
C LEU A 352 -31.60 30.63 9.00
N LEU A 353 -31.69 31.96 8.87
CA LEU A 353 -31.45 32.90 9.95
C LEU A 353 -32.71 32.99 10.84
N GLY A 354 -32.53 33.11 12.16
CA GLY A 354 -33.59 32.81 13.12
C GLY A 354 -34.65 33.89 13.32
N LEU A 355 -35.64 33.59 14.17
CA LEU A 355 -36.23 34.56 15.09
C LEU A 355 -36.90 33.88 16.32
N LEU A 356 -36.76 34.55 17.46
CA LEU A 356 -37.53 34.53 18.73
C LEU A 356 -38.58 33.42 19.00
N GLY A 357 -38.44 32.74 20.15
CA GLY A 357 -39.50 31.99 20.84
C GLY A 357 -39.10 31.59 22.27
N THR A 358 -39.96 31.87 23.28
CA THR A 358 -39.63 31.74 24.71
C THR A 358 -40.36 30.57 25.40
N SER A 359 -39.67 29.74 26.21
CA SER A 359 -40.31 28.98 27.30
C SER A 359 -39.35 28.47 28.41
N SER A 360 -39.40 29.15 29.57
CA SER A 360 -39.47 28.64 30.95
C SER A 360 -38.82 27.30 31.41
N TYR A 361 -37.75 27.44 32.23
CA TYR A 361 -37.46 26.72 33.51
C TYR A 361 -37.29 25.17 33.58
N PRO A 362 -36.65 24.60 34.64
CA PRO A 362 -35.80 25.19 35.69
C PRO A 362 -34.37 24.57 35.81
N PRO A 363 -33.43 25.21 36.52
CA PRO A 363 -32.14 24.61 36.90
C PRO A 363 -32.20 23.84 38.24
N ILE A 364 -31.24 22.94 38.47
CA ILE A 364 -31.04 22.23 39.75
C ILE A 364 -29.89 22.89 40.55
N GLU A 365 -30.03 22.95 41.87
CA GLU A 365 -29.14 23.71 42.77
C GLU A 365 -27.78 23.06 43.04
N SER A 366 -26.83 23.88 43.51
CA SER A 366 -25.51 23.45 44.00
C SER A 366 -25.32 23.78 45.48
N THR A 367 -24.79 22.85 46.27
CA THR A 367 -24.60 23.01 47.71
C THR A 367 -23.18 23.43 48.09
N THR A 368 -23.08 24.62 48.69
CA THR A 368 -22.45 24.90 50.01
C THR A 368 -21.39 23.92 50.57
N ARG A 369 -20.29 24.34 51.23
CA ARG A 369 -19.98 25.65 51.87
C ARG A 369 -18.50 25.81 52.30
N HIS A 370 -18.06 27.07 52.38
CA HIS A 370 -17.07 27.64 53.33
C HIS A 370 -15.57 27.26 53.27
N SER A 371 -14.78 28.06 54.00
CA SER A 371 -13.34 28.29 53.82
C SER A 371 -12.60 28.43 55.16
N ARG A 372 -11.28 28.21 55.14
CA ARG A 372 -10.29 28.74 56.11
C ARG A 372 -8.88 28.73 55.49
N ALA A 373 -7.98 29.56 56.03
CA ALA A 373 -6.57 29.74 55.63
C ALA A 373 -5.75 29.98 56.94
N PRO A 374 -4.48 30.49 56.97
CA PRO A 374 -3.42 30.65 55.94
C PRO A 374 -1.99 30.23 56.43
N SER A 375 -0.97 30.24 55.54
CA SER A 375 0.48 30.51 55.81
C SER A 375 1.23 30.61 54.46
N GLN A 376 2.09 31.61 54.15
CA GLN A 376 3.44 31.95 54.66
C GLN A 376 4.57 30.95 54.25
N ALA A 377 5.76 31.35 53.79
CA ALA A 377 6.30 32.68 53.44
C ALA A 377 7.62 32.63 52.61
N ARG A 378 8.06 33.81 52.11
CA ARG A 378 9.39 34.18 51.52
C ARG A 378 9.73 33.56 50.15
N SER A 379 10.27 34.23 49.12
CA SER A 379 11.00 35.51 48.90
C SER A 379 12.53 35.48 48.99
N HIS A 380 13.21 35.62 47.84
CA HIS A 380 14.31 36.59 47.65
C HIS A 380 14.51 36.87 46.14
N SER A 381 15.45 37.76 45.79
CA SER A 381 15.54 38.47 44.51
C SER A 381 16.99 38.83 44.14
N GLN A 382 17.18 39.40 42.94
CA GLN A 382 18.42 40.05 42.44
C GLN A 382 19.61 39.10 42.12
N SER A 383 20.58 39.44 41.24
CA SER A 383 20.61 40.31 40.05
C SER A 383 21.99 40.29 39.36
N ARG A 384 22.07 40.46 38.02
CA ARG A 384 23.28 40.88 37.26
C ARG A 384 24.48 39.90 37.32
N SER A 385 25.53 39.96 36.49
CA SER A 385 25.85 40.72 35.25
C SER A 385 26.94 40.00 34.45
N ASP A 386 26.95 40.22 33.12
CA ASP A 386 28.10 40.40 32.19
C ASP A 386 29.45 39.67 32.39
N GLY A 387 29.95 39.06 31.30
CA GLY A 387 31.30 39.37 30.79
C GLY A 387 32.31 38.22 30.56
N HIS A 388 32.68 37.99 29.28
CA HIS A 388 33.98 37.50 28.77
C HIS A 388 34.50 36.10 29.21
N ALA A 389 35.49 35.45 28.56
CA ALA A 389 35.95 35.44 27.15
C ALA A 389 36.94 34.26 26.92
N SER A 390 37.28 34.00 25.65
CA SER A 390 38.54 33.39 25.12
C SER A 390 39.04 32.02 25.61
N ASP A 391 39.14 31.10 24.64
CA ASP A 391 40.31 30.27 24.27
C ASP A 391 40.87 29.18 25.22
N GLY A 392 41.33 28.08 24.62
CA GLY A 392 42.05 26.99 25.31
C GLY A 392 42.05 25.65 24.57
N ASP A 393 42.97 25.44 23.63
CA ASP A 393 43.22 24.13 23.02
C ASP A 393 43.83 23.13 24.02
N SER A 394 43.51 21.84 23.87
CA SER A 394 44.41 20.74 24.27
C SER A 394 44.06 19.47 23.49
N GLU A 395 45.09 18.67 23.19
CA GLU A 395 44.99 17.50 22.30
C GLU A 395 44.66 16.20 23.05
N ALA A 396 44.14 15.24 22.27
CA ALA A 396 44.30 13.80 22.41
C ALA A 396 44.32 13.14 23.82
N GLU A 397 43.36 12.25 24.05
CA GLU A 397 43.72 10.89 24.47
C GLU A 397 42.79 9.84 23.84
N SER A 398 43.27 8.61 23.70
CA SER A 398 42.60 7.53 22.96
C SER A 398 42.12 6.43 23.90
N GLU A 399 40.81 6.34 24.15
CA GLU A 399 40.23 5.20 24.88
C GLU A 399 39.50 4.22 23.97
N TYR A 400 39.92 2.96 24.09
CA TYR A 400 39.43 1.80 23.35
C TYR A 400 38.32 1.14 24.18
N ILE A 401 37.08 1.63 24.06
CA ILE A 401 35.97 1.18 24.92
C ILE A 401 35.51 -0.23 24.52
N ASP A 402 35.64 -1.16 25.48
CA ASP A 402 35.32 -2.58 25.38
C ASP A 402 33.81 -2.86 25.21
N LEU A 403 33.47 -3.96 24.55
CA LEU A 403 32.11 -4.42 24.27
C LEU A 403 31.73 -5.59 25.20
N GLN A 404 31.17 -5.28 26.38
CA GLN A 404 30.55 -6.28 27.25
C GLN A 404 29.05 -5.99 27.48
N PRO A 405 28.14 -6.93 27.16
CA PRO A 405 26.70 -6.72 27.26
C PRO A 405 26.12 -7.23 28.59
N ASP A 406 25.76 -6.35 29.54
CA ASP A 406 24.69 -6.67 30.51
C ASP A 406 24.19 -5.47 31.35
N ARG A 407 23.07 -4.81 30.96
CA ARG A 407 22.29 -3.89 31.82
C ARG A 407 20.80 -3.77 31.43
N MET A 408 20.04 -4.88 31.48
CA MET A 408 18.55 -4.82 31.51
C MET A 408 17.89 -5.63 32.65
N ALA A 409 18.62 -5.91 33.73
CA ALA A 409 18.14 -6.68 34.89
C ALA A 409 17.80 -5.84 36.15
N SER A 410 17.62 -4.52 36.04
CA SER A 410 17.47 -3.61 37.19
C SER A 410 16.23 -2.70 37.16
N ARG A 411 15.13 -3.17 36.55
CA ARG A 411 13.83 -2.45 36.48
C ARG A 411 12.60 -3.34 36.71
N LEU A 412 12.71 -4.31 37.63
CA LEU A 412 11.56 -5.05 38.16
C LEU A 412 11.50 -4.87 39.67
N SER A 413 10.51 -4.09 40.13
CA SER A 413 10.35 -3.70 41.54
C SER A 413 9.31 -4.55 42.29
N ASP A 414 9.28 -5.86 42.03
CA ASP A 414 8.62 -6.85 42.88
C ASP A 414 9.23 -8.26 42.68
N PRO A 415 9.91 -8.86 43.67
CA PRO A 415 10.39 -10.23 43.61
C PRO A 415 9.30 -11.30 43.49
N ALA A 416 8.09 -11.05 44.02
CA ALA A 416 7.00 -12.01 44.01
C ALA A 416 6.42 -12.21 42.60
N PHE A 417 6.31 -11.12 41.83
CA PHE A 417 5.78 -11.16 40.46
C PHE A 417 6.68 -11.97 39.50
N ALA A 418 8.01 -11.89 39.68
CA ALA A 418 8.96 -12.66 38.88
C ALA A 418 8.85 -14.19 39.10
N ALA A 419 8.59 -14.61 40.34
CA ALA A 419 8.45 -16.03 40.68
C ALA A 419 7.18 -16.66 40.07
N GLU A 420 6.06 -15.94 40.07
CA GLU A 420 4.81 -16.38 39.46
C GLU A 420 4.91 -16.44 37.92
N ALA A 421 5.61 -15.48 37.29
CA ALA A 421 5.84 -15.48 35.85
C ALA A 421 6.68 -16.69 35.38
N LEU A 422 7.75 -17.02 36.11
CA LEU A 422 8.59 -18.19 35.81
C LEU A 422 7.84 -19.53 35.96
N ARG A 423 6.93 -19.63 36.93
CA ARG A 423 6.10 -20.82 37.13
C ARG A 423 5.16 -21.15 35.97
N ARG A 424 4.77 -20.15 35.16
CA ARG A 424 3.86 -20.32 34.01
C ARG A 424 4.56 -20.68 32.70
N LEU A 425 5.89 -20.68 32.68
CA LEU A 425 6.71 -20.93 31.47
C LEU A 425 7.42 -22.30 31.47
N THR A 426 7.16 -23.14 32.47
CA THR A 426 7.71 -24.51 32.56
C THR A 426 6.58 -25.54 32.48
N PRO A 427 6.58 -26.46 31.48
CA PRO A 427 5.62 -27.56 31.45
C PRO A 427 5.88 -28.52 32.61
N ASN A 428 4.86 -28.80 33.43
CA ASN A 428 4.96 -29.82 34.48
C ASN A 428 5.04 -31.22 33.83
N PRO A 429 6.06 -32.06 34.11
CA PRO A 429 6.18 -33.39 33.52
C PRO A 429 5.13 -34.40 34.01
N GLU A 430 4.52 -34.16 35.18
CA GLU A 430 3.63 -35.11 35.86
C GLU A 430 2.20 -34.59 35.98
N GLU A 431 1.38 -34.78 34.94
CA GLU A 431 -0.07 -34.90 35.09
C GLU A 431 -0.69 -35.74 33.94
N PRO A 432 -1.53 -36.74 34.22
CA PRO A 432 -2.06 -37.64 33.19
C PRO A 432 -3.22 -37.00 32.41
N ARG A 433 -3.16 -37.05 31.08
CA ARG A 433 -4.23 -36.56 30.20
C ARG A 433 -5.56 -37.30 30.45
N ARG A 434 -6.65 -36.54 30.44
CA ARG A 434 -8.05 -36.99 30.30
C ARG A 434 -8.70 -36.21 29.17
#